data_AF-A0A831SN31-F1
#
_entry.id   AF-A0A831SN31-F1
#
_cell.length_a   1.000
_cell.length_b   1.000
_cell.length_c   1.000
_cell.angle_alpha   90.00
_cell.angle_beta   90.00
_cell.angle_gamma   90.00
#
_symmetry.space_group_name_H-M   'P 1'
#
loop_
_entity.id
_entity.type
_entity.pdbx_description
1 polymer ?
#
loop_
_entity_poly.entity_id
_entity_poly.type
_entity_poly.pdbx_seq_one_letter_code
_entity_poly.pdbx_strand_id
1 'polypeptide(L)'
;MYGHDKLLHIGAFYGLALLGDIAFPAARYRAAVISGLAAFGATIEIQQYMLPWRCFSFYDLLADLAGIGLYYLSLLFPFPGRILSWLKRREGE
;
A
#
# COMPACT_ATOMS: atom_id res chain seq x y z
N MET A 1 -22.25 -7.05 6.86
CA MET A 1 -21.13 -7.51 6.01
C MET A 1 -20.20 -6.33 5.64
N TYR A 2 -19.87 -5.44 6.58
CA TYR A 2 -19.09 -4.20 6.32
C TYR A 2 -17.59 -4.31 6.64
N GLY A 3 -17.18 -5.32 7.44
CA GLY A 3 -15.78 -5.44 7.88
C GLY A 3 -14.85 -6.10 6.85
N HIS A 4 -15.38 -6.91 5.94
CA HIS A 4 -14.56 -7.62 4.96
C HIS A 4 -13.99 -6.68 3.90
N ASP A 5 -14.76 -5.67 3.48
CA ASP A 5 -14.33 -4.69 2.47
C ASP A 5 -13.06 -3.96 2.93
N LYS A 6 -13.07 -3.46 4.18
CA LYS A 6 -11.94 -2.75 4.77
C LYS A 6 -10.68 -3.61 4.93
N LEU A 7 -10.85 -4.89 5.26
CA LEU A 7 -9.73 -5.83 5.31
C LEU A 7 -9.15 -6.09 3.92
N LEU A 8 -9.98 -6.11 2.88
CA LEU A 8 -9.53 -6.20 1.49
C LEU A 8 -8.76 -4.95 1.08
N HIS A 9 -9.24 -3.75 1.44
CA HIS A 9 -8.53 -2.48 1.24
C HIS A 9 -7.14 -2.51 1.90
N ILE A 10 -7.08 -2.84 3.20
CA ILE A 10 -5.82 -2.96 3.95
C ILE A 10 -4.88 -3.98 3.27
N GLY A 11 -5.38 -5.17 2.94
CA GLY A 11 -4.58 -6.23 2.33
C GLY A 11 -4.07 -5.87 0.93
N ALA A 12 -4.92 -5.26 0.10
CA ALA A 12 -4.57 -4.82 -1.24
C ALA A 12 -3.48 -3.73 -1.20
N PHE A 13 -3.65 -2.70 -0.38
CA PHE A 13 -2.69 -1.61 -0.28
C PHE A 13 -1.39 -2.01 0.43
N TYR A 14 -1.45 -2.94 1.37
CA TYR A 14 -0.24 -3.58 1.91
C TYR A 14 0.53 -4.32 0.80
N GLY A 15 -0.16 -5.12 -0.01
CA GLY A 15 0.44 -5.85 -1.13
C GLY A 15 1.02 -4.92 -2.20
N LEU A 16 0.33 -3.84 -2.53
CA LEU A 16 0.81 -2.82 -3.45
C LEU A 16 2.03 -2.07 -2.91
N ALA A 17 2.06 -1.76 -1.61
CA ALA A 17 3.22 -1.15 -0.98
C ALA A 17 4.45 -2.08 -1.00
N LEU A 18 4.24 -3.38 -0.73
CA LEU A 18 5.27 -4.42 -0.87
C LEU A 18 5.81 -4.50 -2.31
N LEU A 19 4.93 -4.58 -3.30
CA LEU A 19 5.32 -4.63 -4.71
C LEU A 19 6.02 -3.33 -5.15
N GLY A 20 5.59 -2.18 -4.63
CA GLY A 20 6.21 -0.89 -4.87
C GLY A 20 7.64 -0.81 -4.34
N ASP A 21 7.90 -1.28 -3.11
CA ASP A 21 9.27 -1.30 -2.56
C ASP A 21 10.15 -2.35 -3.27
N ILE A 22 9.57 -3.45 -3.77
CA ILE A 22 10.28 -4.43 -4.61
C ILE A 22 10.65 -3.82 -5.98
N ALA A 23 9.72 -3.14 -6.63
CA ALA A 23 9.92 -2.54 -7.95
C ALA A 23 10.84 -1.30 -7.91
N PHE A 24 10.81 -0.57 -6.79
CA PHE A 24 11.59 0.64 -6.58
C PHE A 24 12.41 0.55 -5.27
N PRO A 25 13.47 -0.29 -5.23
CA PRO A 25 14.18 -0.63 -3.99
C PRO A 25 15.02 0.53 -3.40
N ALA A 26 15.27 1.58 -4.19
CA ALA A 26 16.00 2.74 -3.71
C ALA A 26 15.12 3.58 -2.77
N ALA A 27 15.63 3.87 -1.57
CA ALA A 27 14.89 4.60 -0.53
C ALA A 27 14.35 5.96 -1.00
N ARG A 28 15.01 6.60 -1.97
CA ARG A 28 14.56 7.86 -2.60
C ARG A 28 13.19 7.77 -3.27
N TYR A 29 12.76 6.57 -3.68
CA TYR A 29 11.47 6.36 -4.33
C TYR A 29 10.34 6.05 -3.35
N ARG A 30 10.63 5.77 -2.08
CA ARG A 30 9.60 5.41 -1.08
C ARG A 30 8.53 6.48 -0.92
N ALA A 31 8.94 7.75 -0.86
CA ALA A 31 8.00 8.85 -0.77
C ALA A 31 7.07 8.91 -2.00
N ALA A 32 7.60 8.64 -3.20
CA ALA A 32 6.83 8.60 -4.44
C ALA A 32 5.88 7.39 -4.51
N VAL A 33 6.30 6.22 -4.00
CA VAL A 33 5.44 5.04 -3.88
C VAL A 33 4.29 5.32 -2.90
N ILE A 34 4.59 5.85 -1.71
CA ILE A 34 3.59 6.17 -0.69
C ILE A 34 2.59 7.20 -1.22
N SER A 35 3.07 8.32 -1.78
CA SER A 35 2.19 9.37 -2.30
C SER A 35 1.39 8.91 -3.51
N GLY A 36 2.00 8.12 -4.40
CA GLY A 36 1.34 7.52 -5.55
C GLY A 36 0.21 6.57 -5.14
N LEU A 37 0.44 5.70 -4.15
CA LEU A 37 -0.59 4.81 -3.63
C LEU A 37 -1.70 5.58 -2.90
N ALA A 38 -1.37 6.58 -2.08
CA ALA A 38 -2.37 7.42 -1.44
C ALA A 38 -3.25 8.17 -2.47
N ALA A 39 -2.64 8.71 -3.53
CA ALA A 39 -3.37 9.35 -4.62
C ALA A 39 -4.24 8.33 -5.38
N PHE A 40 -3.75 7.10 -5.57
CA PHE A 40 -4.49 6.02 -6.22
C PHE A 40 -5.74 5.63 -5.42
N GLY A 41 -5.63 5.43 -4.10
CA GLY A 41 -6.78 5.17 -3.22
C GLY A 41 -7.81 6.30 -3.23
N ALA A 42 -7.35 7.56 -3.13
CA ALA A 42 -8.25 8.71 -3.25
C ALA A 42 -8.98 8.78 -4.60
N THR A 43 -8.29 8.41 -5.69
CA THR A 43 -8.89 8.38 -7.03
C THR A 43 -9.96 7.30 -7.15
N ILE A 44 -9.77 6.12 -6.52
CA ILE A 44 -10.78 5.06 -6.48
C ILE A 44 -12.05 5.57 -5.80
N GLU A 45 -11.93 6.22 -4.64
CA GLU A 45 -13.07 6.78 -3.91
C GLU A 45 -13.81 7.87 -4.70
N ILE A 46 -13.07 8.75 -5.39
CA ILE A 46 -13.65 9.74 -6.30
C ILE A 46 -14.41 9.05 -7.44
N GLN A 47 -13.84 8.00 -8.03
CA GLN A 47 -14.51 7.26 -9.09
C GLN A 47 -15.76 6.54 -8.57
N GLN A 48 -15.72 5.98 -7.36
CA GLN A 48 -16.86 5.33 -6.73
C GLN A 48 -18.01 6.31 -6.48
N TYR A 49 -17.72 7.56 -6.11
CA TYR A 49 -18.74 8.61 -5.99
C TYR A 49 -19.53 8.86 -7.28
N MET A 50 -18.90 8.64 -8.44
CA MET A 50 -19.56 8.80 -9.75
C MET A 50 -20.45 7.62 -10.14
N LEU A 51 -20.39 6.51 -9.40
CA LEU A 51 -21.17 5.30 -9.68
C LEU A 51 -22.50 5.32 -8.91
N PRO A 52 -23.65 5.04 -9.56
CA PRO A 52 -24.97 5.08 -8.90
C PRO A 52 -25.16 4.08 -7.75
N TRP A 53 -24.35 3.02 -7.70
CA TRP A 53 -24.47 1.89 -6.77
C TRP A 53 -23.31 1.82 -5.77
N ARG A 54 -22.42 2.81 -5.75
CA ARG A 54 -21.35 2.94 -4.75
C ARG A 54 -21.35 4.37 -4.21
N CYS A 55 -20.82 4.53 -3.00
CA CYS A 55 -20.71 5.81 -2.34
C CYS A 55 -19.24 6.06 -2.00
N PHE A 56 -18.85 7.33 -2.01
CA PHE A 56 -17.57 7.74 -1.43
C PHE A 56 -17.50 7.32 0.04
N SER A 57 -16.39 6.69 0.42
CA SER A 57 -16.15 6.18 1.76
C SER A 57 -14.80 6.67 2.28
N PHE A 58 -14.86 7.65 3.17
CA PHE A 58 -13.67 8.12 3.87
C PHE A 58 -12.97 7.00 4.67
N TYR A 59 -13.73 6.00 5.12
CA TYR A 59 -13.17 4.86 5.86
C TYR A 59 -12.35 3.92 4.99
N ASP A 60 -12.66 3.83 3.71
CA ASP A 60 -11.92 2.98 2.78
C ASP A 60 -10.60 3.67 2.38
N LEU A 61 -10.61 4.99 2.23
CA LEU A 61 -9.37 5.78 2.13
C LEU A 61 -8.47 5.61 3.37
N LEU A 62 -9.04 5.61 4.58
CA LEU A 62 -8.28 5.33 5.80
C LEU A 62 -7.76 3.88 5.84
N ALA A 63 -8.53 2.92 5.34
CA ALA A 63 -8.12 1.52 5.24
C ALA A 63 -6.93 1.34 4.27
N ASP A 64 -6.94 2.06 3.14
CA ASP A 64 -5.83 2.09 2.18
C ASP A 64 -4.55 2.63 2.83
N LEU A 65 -4.65 3.79 3.50
CA LEU A 65 -3.52 4.39 4.23
C LEU A 65 -3.01 3.48 5.35
N ALA A 66 -3.91 2.78 6.05
CA ALA A 66 -3.54 1.79 7.05
C ALA A 66 -2.78 0.61 6.44
N GLY A 67 -3.20 0.09 5.28
CA GLY A 67 -2.48 -0.96 4.55
C GLY A 67 -1.05 -0.56 4.19
N ILE A 68 -0.88 0.65 3.63
CA ILE A 68 0.44 1.22 3.33
C ILE A 68 1.28 1.36 4.62
N GLY A 69 0.71 1.95 5.67
CA GLY A 69 1.39 2.16 6.94
C GLY A 69 1.82 0.87 7.63
N LEU A 70 0.97 -0.15 7.62
CA LEU A 70 1.26 -1.47 8.16
C LEU A 70 2.42 -2.14 7.43
N TYR A 71 2.52 -1.98 6.11
CA TYR A 71 3.68 -2.46 5.36
C TYR A 71 4.98 -1.82 5.86
N TYR A 72 5.07 -0.48 5.89
CA TYR A 72 6.29 0.18 6.36
C TYR A 72 6.58 -0.05 7.86
N LEU A 73 5.54 -0.20 8.69
CA LEU A 73 5.68 -0.58 10.09
C LEU A 73 6.26 -2.00 10.23
N SER A 74 5.83 -2.94 9.38
CA SER A 74 6.38 -4.30 9.36
C SER A 74 7.88 -4.34 9.04
N LEU A 75 8.40 -3.36 8.28
CA LEU A 75 9.84 -3.22 8.01
C LEU A 75 10.65 -2.79 9.25
N LEU A 76 10.01 -2.18 10.25
CA LEU A 76 10.65 -1.79 11.51
C LEU A 76 10.82 -2.98 12.46
N PHE A 77 10.00 -4.04 12.30
CA PHE A 77 10.13 -5.28 13.06
C PHE A 77 11.00 -6.28 12.28
N PRO A 78 12.13 -6.78 12.82
CA PRO A 78 13.10 -7.59 12.08
C PRO A 78 12.66 -9.05 11.80
N PHE A 79 11.42 -9.30 11.36
CA PHE A 79 10.92 -10.65 11.06
C PHE A 79 10.08 -10.70 9.77
N PRO A 80 10.52 -11.40 8.69
CA PRO A 80 11.89 -11.81 8.32
C PRO A 80 12.51 -10.78 7.37
N GLY A 81 13.41 -9.93 7.89
CA GLY A 81 14.26 -8.98 7.13
C GLY A 81 15.29 -9.63 6.20
N ARG A 82 15.12 -10.91 5.83
CA ARG A 82 16.02 -11.68 4.95
C ARG A 82 15.56 -11.76 3.50
N ILE A 83 14.28 -11.56 3.19
CA ILE A 83 13.78 -11.68 1.81
C ILE A 83 14.11 -10.40 1.01
N LEU A 84 13.96 -9.22 1.61
CA LEU A 84 14.21 -7.94 0.93
C LEU A 84 15.72 -7.60 0.84
N SER A 85 16.51 -8.00 1.84
CA SER A 85 17.98 -7.89 1.80
C SER A 85 18.62 -8.83 0.77
N TRP A 86 17.91 -9.89 0.34
CA TRP A 86 18.33 -10.78 -0.74
C TRP A 86 18.18 -10.14 -2.13
N LEU A 87 17.14 -9.34 -2.36
CA LEU A 87 16.93 -8.64 -3.63
C LEU A 87 17.85 -7.42 -3.75
N LYS A 88 18.03 -6.65 -2.67
CA LYS A 88 18.92 -5.49 -2.64
C LYS A 88 20.41 -5.82 -2.86
N ARG A 89 20.79 -7.09 -2.70
CA ARG A 89 22.16 -7.58 -2.95
C ARG A 89 22.43 -7.85 -4.44
N ARG A 90 21.41 -8.01 -5.29
CA ARG A 90 21.58 -8.39 -6.71
C ARG A 90 21.79 -7.21 -7.67
N GLU A 91 21.59 -5.98 -7.24
CA GLU A 91 21.87 -4.78 -8.06
C GLU A 91 23.27 -4.19 -7.81
N GLY A 92 24.05 -4.78 -6.90
CA GLY A 92 25.40 -4.33 -6.54
C GLY A 92 26.53 -5.25 -7.02
N GLU A 93 26.24 -6.26 -7.85
CA GLU A 93 27.22 -7.14 -8.51
C GLU A 93 27.31 -6.82 -10.01
#